data_AF-A0A6V8N3V8-F1
#
_entry.id   AF-A0A6V8N3V8-F1
#
_cell.length_a   1.000
_cell.length_b   1.000
_cell.length_c   1.000
_cell.angle_alpha   90.00
_cell.angle_beta   90.00
_cell.angle_gamma   90.00
#
_symmetry.space_group_name_H-M   'P 1'
#
loop_
_entity.id
_entity.type
_entity.pdbx_description
1 polymer ?
#
loop_
_entity_poly.entity_id
_entity_poly.type
_entity_poly.pdbx_seq_one_letter_code
_entity_poly.pdbx_strand_id
1 'polypeptide(L)'
;MFRNLAACTVFALILASIPGCGGDSGTISNSITLPTDTQLNLYCEDAGVYPETCELSDPDNPYRLVSVTEMSKWELSDAAPSAKARYYLWATALAKSPSGENQFYVATALHQLYTEGRSENARLQAIKAYRSLLDNFLTSLTYWKADWLPAAPTYAVPLKDWAGMRMYDPRENGLLSLFPNTISDATVSVNQSRFDGLNYLATWGYAYDPTPDAITNLGTLK
;
A
#
# COMPACT_ATOMS: atom_id res chain seq x y z
N MET A 1 36.95 38.36 -52.16
CA MET A 1 37.22 36.92 -52.35
C MET A 1 36.38 36.19 -51.31
N PHE A 2 35.45 35.32 -51.75
CA PHE A 2 34.44 34.53 -50.96
C PHE A 2 33.39 35.39 -50.20
N ARG A 3 32.16 35.68 -50.66
CA ARG A 3 30.96 34.94 -51.17
C ARG A 3 30.10 34.22 -50.11
N ASN A 4 28.82 34.65 -50.10
CA ASN A 4 27.54 34.00 -49.72
C ASN A 4 27.01 34.30 -48.30
N LEU A 5 26.04 35.22 -48.12
CA LEU A 5 24.55 35.13 -48.31
C LEU A 5 23.90 34.18 -47.28
N ALA A 6 22.81 34.49 -46.56
CA ALA A 6 21.70 35.43 -46.77
C ALA A 6 21.02 35.74 -45.41
N ALA A 7 20.74 37.01 -45.10
CA ALA A 7 19.43 37.68 -45.21
C ALA A 7 18.37 37.25 -44.16
N CYS A 8 18.43 37.85 -42.98
CA CYS A 8 17.28 37.99 -42.08
C CYS A 8 16.42 39.15 -42.57
N THR A 9 15.21 38.91 -43.08
CA THR A 9 14.20 39.96 -43.17
C THR A 9 12.81 39.40 -42.86
N VAL A 10 12.31 39.82 -41.69
CA VAL A 10 10.93 40.08 -41.24
C VAL A 10 9.78 39.57 -42.14
N PHE A 11 8.83 38.84 -41.54
CA PHE A 11 7.43 38.90 -41.98
C PHE A 11 6.46 38.76 -40.80
N ALA A 12 5.57 39.74 -40.68
CA ALA A 12 4.45 39.79 -39.75
C ALA A 12 3.18 39.24 -40.40
N LEU A 13 2.32 38.63 -39.58
CA LEU A 13 0.88 38.33 -39.70
C LEU A 13 0.31 37.74 -41.00
N ILE A 14 -0.57 36.74 -40.87
CA ILE A 14 -2.00 36.79 -41.28
C ILE A 14 -2.67 35.44 -40.93
N LEU A 15 -3.87 35.51 -40.33
CA LEU A 15 -4.80 34.39 -40.11
C LEU A 15 -5.29 33.81 -41.46
N ALA A 16 -5.39 32.49 -41.56
CA ALA A 16 -6.33 31.83 -42.47
C ALA A 16 -6.72 30.43 -41.94
N SER A 17 -8.02 30.25 -41.72
CA SER A 17 -8.69 28.99 -41.38
C SER A 17 -8.77 28.05 -42.59
N ILE A 18 -8.55 26.76 -42.36
CA ILE A 18 -8.90 25.68 -43.29
C ILE A 18 -9.62 24.58 -42.48
N PRO A 19 -10.84 24.15 -42.85
CA PRO A 19 -11.44 22.94 -42.30
C PRO A 19 -11.03 21.71 -43.14
N GLY A 20 -10.71 20.61 -42.46
CA GLY A 20 -10.29 19.32 -43.04
C GLY A 20 -8.92 18.91 -42.47
N CYS A 21 -8.66 17.69 -42.02
CA CYS A 21 -9.23 16.38 -42.34
C CYS A 21 -8.94 15.44 -41.14
N GLY A 22 -9.68 14.34 -41.04
CA GLY A 22 -9.70 13.46 -39.87
C GLY A 22 -8.38 12.75 -39.54
N GLY A 23 -8.37 12.26 -38.30
CA GLY A 23 -7.40 11.35 -37.72
C GLY A 23 -7.86 11.09 -36.31
N ASP A 24 -8.22 9.84 -36.02
CA ASP A 24 -8.84 9.33 -34.80
C ASP A 24 -8.70 10.25 -33.59
N SER A 25 -9.83 10.72 -33.07
CA SER A 25 -9.90 11.19 -31.69
C SER A 25 -9.70 9.98 -30.77
N GLY A 26 -8.45 9.54 -30.64
CA GLY A 26 -8.02 8.74 -29.52
C GLY A 26 -8.35 9.55 -28.28
N THR A 27 -9.44 9.15 -27.61
CA THR A 27 -9.80 9.70 -26.32
C THR A 27 -8.64 9.40 -25.38
N ILE A 28 -7.87 10.43 -25.03
CA ILE A 28 -7.02 10.38 -23.85
C ILE A 28 -7.99 10.33 -22.66
N SER A 29 -8.42 9.13 -22.29
CA SER A 29 -9.23 8.90 -21.11
C SER A 29 -8.33 9.03 -19.88
N ASN A 30 -8.12 10.26 -19.42
CA ASN A 30 -7.35 10.55 -18.21
C ASN A 30 -8.08 10.23 -16.90
N SER A 31 -9.25 9.59 -16.96
CA SER A 31 -9.90 9.04 -15.76
C SER A 31 -9.65 7.55 -15.68
N ILE A 32 -8.79 7.13 -14.75
CA ILE A 32 -8.73 5.73 -14.32
C ILE A 32 -9.99 5.44 -13.52
N THR A 33 -10.68 4.35 -13.84
CA THR A 33 -11.79 3.87 -13.00
C THR A 33 -11.20 3.05 -11.87
N LEU A 34 -11.38 3.51 -10.64
CA LEU A 34 -10.89 2.80 -9.45
C LEU A 34 -11.94 1.79 -8.96
N PRO A 35 -11.52 0.58 -8.56
CA PRO A 35 -12.44 -0.42 -8.05
C PRO A 35 -13.05 0.04 -6.73
N THR A 36 -14.33 -0.25 -6.55
CA THR A 36 -15.08 0.01 -5.30
C THR A 36 -15.68 -1.26 -4.70
N ASP A 37 -15.55 -2.39 -5.39
CA ASP A 37 -15.97 -3.69 -4.89
C ASP A 37 -14.95 -4.25 -3.89
N THR A 38 -15.34 -5.34 -3.21
CA THR A 38 -14.53 -5.95 -2.15
C THR A 38 -13.98 -7.33 -2.52
N GLN A 39 -14.16 -7.79 -3.77
CA GLN A 39 -13.66 -9.09 -4.21
C GLN A 39 -12.25 -8.97 -4.78
N LEU A 40 -11.31 -9.75 -4.25
CA LEU A 40 -9.96 -9.85 -4.81
C LEU A 40 -9.83 -11.09 -5.71
N ASN A 41 -9.58 -10.86 -6.99
CA ASN A 41 -9.08 -11.89 -7.90
C ASN A 41 -7.56 -11.75 -7.97
N LEU A 42 -6.85 -12.86 -7.81
CA LEU A 42 -5.40 -12.87 -7.89
C LEU A 42 -4.98 -13.10 -9.33
N TYR A 43 -4.17 -12.19 -9.88
CA TYR A 43 -3.56 -12.36 -11.19
C TYR A 43 -2.45 -13.43 -11.18
N CYS A 44 -1.72 -13.53 -10.06
CA CYS A 44 -0.73 -14.56 -9.79
C CYS A 44 -0.77 -14.99 -8.31
N GLU A 45 -0.19 -16.14 -7.97
CA GLU A 45 -0.27 -16.74 -6.62
C GLU A 45 0.26 -15.84 -5.50
N ASP A 46 1.30 -15.08 -5.79
CA ASP A 46 2.00 -14.21 -4.84
C ASP A 46 1.78 -12.72 -5.14
N ALA A 47 0.67 -12.38 -5.79
CA ALA A 47 0.32 -10.98 -6.04
C ALA A 47 0.28 -10.18 -4.73
N GLY A 48 0.99 -9.05 -4.69
CA GLY A 48 1.19 -8.17 -3.55
C GLY A 48 2.28 -8.61 -2.59
N VAL A 49 3.05 -9.66 -2.91
CA VAL A 49 4.05 -10.24 -2.04
C VAL A 49 5.41 -10.16 -2.72
N TYR A 50 6.32 -9.36 -2.15
CA TYR A 50 7.69 -9.25 -2.66
C TYR A 50 8.36 -10.64 -2.71
N PRO A 51 9.11 -10.98 -3.78
CA PRO A 51 9.55 -10.13 -4.89
C PRO A 51 8.66 -10.13 -6.14
N GLU A 52 7.42 -10.60 -6.04
CA GLU A 52 6.51 -10.64 -7.19
C GLU A 52 6.18 -9.23 -7.72
N THR A 53 6.01 -9.14 -9.03
CA THR A 53 5.74 -7.89 -9.77
C THR A 53 4.58 -8.03 -10.77
N CYS A 54 3.83 -9.12 -10.70
CA CYS A 54 2.76 -9.45 -11.64
C CYS A 54 1.66 -8.38 -11.73
N GLU A 55 1.53 -7.48 -10.74
CA GLU A 55 0.60 -6.35 -10.75
C GLU A 55 0.87 -5.36 -11.87
N LEU A 56 2.13 -5.28 -12.35
CA LEU A 56 2.48 -4.45 -13.49
C LEU A 56 1.90 -5.00 -14.81
N SER A 57 1.52 -6.28 -14.83
CA SER A 57 0.90 -6.96 -15.97
C SER A 57 -0.59 -7.30 -15.75
N ASP A 58 -1.11 -7.10 -14.53
CA ASP A 58 -2.50 -7.38 -14.19
C ASP A 58 -3.46 -6.41 -14.92
N PRO A 59 -4.32 -6.89 -15.84
CA PRO A 59 -5.28 -6.03 -16.53
C PRO A 59 -6.31 -5.37 -15.60
N ASP A 60 -6.58 -5.95 -14.44
CA ASP A 60 -7.51 -5.43 -13.43
C ASP A 60 -6.87 -4.34 -12.55
N ASN A 61 -5.54 -4.22 -12.56
CA ASN A 61 -4.83 -3.16 -11.85
C ASN A 61 -4.95 -1.81 -12.61
N PRO A 62 -5.68 -0.80 -12.05
CA PRO A 62 -5.82 0.50 -12.70
C PRO A 62 -4.53 1.33 -12.65
N TYR A 63 -3.57 0.99 -11.79
CA TYR A 63 -2.31 1.71 -11.61
C TYR A 63 -1.15 1.14 -12.43
N ARG A 64 -1.33 0.02 -13.16
CA ARG A 64 -0.24 -0.66 -13.88
C ARG A 64 0.55 0.27 -14.81
N LEU A 65 -0.15 1.21 -15.47
CA LEU A 65 0.43 2.22 -16.36
C LEU A 65 0.58 3.61 -15.72
N VAL A 66 0.15 3.78 -14.46
CA VAL A 66 0.21 5.07 -13.74
C VAL A 66 1.58 5.25 -13.10
N SER A 67 2.08 6.48 -13.10
CA SER A 67 3.31 6.85 -12.40
C SER A 67 3.09 6.97 -10.90
N VAL A 68 3.10 5.83 -10.22
CA VAL A 68 3.13 5.74 -8.75
C VAL A 68 4.57 5.93 -8.29
N THR A 69 4.83 7.00 -7.55
CA THR A 69 6.16 7.41 -7.07
C THR A 69 6.14 7.62 -5.56
N GLU A 70 7.31 7.74 -4.92
CA GLU A 70 7.41 8.06 -3.49
C GLU A 70 6.69 9.37 -3.11
N MET A 71 6.60 10.33 -4.03
CA MET A 71 5.88 11.59 -3.79
C MET A 71 4.36 11.45 -3.99
N SER A 72 3.92 10.69 -4.98
CA SER A 72 2.51 10.60 -5.36
C SER A 72 1.72 9.50 -4.64
N LYS A 73 2.39 8.44 -4.14
CA LYS A 73 1.71 7.26 -3.58
C LYS A 73 0.80 7.60 -2.38
N TRP A 74 1.19 8.58 -1.57
CA TRP A 74 0.43 9.00 -0.39
C TRP A 74 -0.88 9.70 -0.78
N GLU A 75 -0.80 10.72 -1.63
CA GLU A 75 -1.99 11.44 -2.12
C GLU A 75 -2.94 10.51 -2.88
N LEU A 76 -2.39 9.59 -3.70
CA LEU A 76 -3.18 8.58 -4.39
C LEU A 76 -3.85 7.60 -3.42
N SER A 77 -3.19 7.24 -2.31
CA SER A 77 -3.74 6.34 -1.30
C SER A 77 -4.87 7.01 -0.54
N ASP A 78 -4.72 8.30 -0.21
CA ASP A 78 -5.75 9.09 0.46
C ASP A 78 -6.97 9.32 -0.44
N ALA A 79 -6.77 9.46 -1.75
CA ALA A 79 -7.84 9.62 -2.73
C ALA A 79 -8.51 8.29 -3.14
N ALA A 80 -7.94 7.14 -2.77
CA ALA A 80 -8.45 5.84 -3.20
C ALA A 80 -9.80 5.50 -2.52
N PRO A 81 -10.86 5.17 -3.29
CA PRO A 81 -12.22 5.04 -2.76
C PRO A 81 -12.47 3.71 -2.03
N SER A 82 -11.53 2.76 -2.07
CA SER A 82 -11.70 1.43 -1.47
C SER A 82 -10.36 0.82 -1.05
N ALA A 83 -10.41 -0.19 -0.20
CA ALA A 83 -9.22 -0.96 0.15
C ALA A 83 -8.62 -1.71 -1.06
N LYS A 84 -9.44 -2.16 -2.02
CA LYS A 84 -8.95 -2.80 -3.24
C LYS A 84 -8.17 -1.83 -4.13
N ALA A 85 -8.64 -0.59 -4.26
CA ALA A 85 -7.91 0.45 -4.95
C ALA A 85 -6.57 0.76 -4.25
N ARG A 86 -6.56 0.85 -2.91
CA ARG A 86 -5.33 1.01 -2.12
C ARG A 86 -4.37 -0.17 -2.32
N TYR A 87 -4.87 -1.41 -2.32
CA TYR A 87 -4.06 -2.60 -2.57
C TYR A 87 -3.31 -2.49 -3.90
N TYR A 88 -4.03 -2.21 -5.00
CA TYR A 88 -3.42 -2.10 -6.32
C TYR A 88 -2.39 -0.96 -6.40
N LEU A 89 -2.67 0.17 -5.75
CA LEU A 89 -1.73 1.29 -5.66
C LEU A 89 -0.44 0.87 -4.95
N TRP A 90 -0.53 0.32 -3.75
CA TRP A 90 0.62 -0.04 -2.93
C TRP A 90 1.40 -1.22 -3.53
N ALA A 91 0.71 -2.16 -4.19
CA ALA A 91 1.37 -3.28 -4.85
C ALA A 91 2.10 -2.82 -6.12
N THR A 92 1.54 -1.85 -6.85
CA THR A 92 2.27 -1.16 -7.94
C THR A 92 3.49 -0.41 -7.41
N ALA A 93 3.37 0.29 -6.27
CA ALA A 93 4.49 0.98 -5.63
C ALA A 93 5.59 0.00 -5.22
N LEU A 94 5.23 -1.13 -4.60
CA LEU A 94 6.13 -2.21 -4.20
C LEU A 94 6.87 -2.81 -5.40
N ALA A 95 6.14 -3.15 -6.47
CA ALA A 95 6.72 -3.75 -7.68
C ALA A 95 7.71 -2.81 -8.39
N LYS A 96 7.46 -1.48 -8.34
CA LYS A 96 8.35 -0.47 -8.95
C LYS A 96 9.51 -0.07 -8.05
N SER A 97 9.28 -0.03 -6.75
CA SER A 97 10.21 0.46 -5.72
C SER A 97 10.09 -0.40 -4.46
N PRO A 98 10.79 -1.55 -4.41
CA PRO A 98 10.68 -2.44 -3.27
C PRO A 98 11.13 -1.78 -1.96
N SER A 99 10.23 -1.72 -0.99
CA SER A 99 10.51 -1.21 0.36
C SER A 99 9.60 -1.88 1.39
N GLY A 100 10.04 -1.92 2.64
CA GLY A 100 9.21 -2.42 3.73
C GLY A 100 7.95 -1.58 3.93
N GLU A 101 8.01 -0.28 3.72
CA GLU A 101 6.83 0.58 3.77
C GLU A 101 5.81 0.17 2.72
N ASN A 102 6.23 0.04 1.46
CA ASN A 102 5.32 -0.39 0.39
C ASN A 102 4.74 -1.79 0.69
N GLN A 103 5.57 -2.74 1.15
CA GLN A 103 5.10 -4.08 1.52
C GLN A 103 4.10 -4.06 2.70
N PHE A 104 4.33 -3.22 3.71
CA PHE A 104 3.44 -3.07 4.85
C PHE A 104 2.08 -2.49 4.45
N TYR A 105 2.06 -1.48 3.58
CA TYR A 105 0.81 -0.90 3.11
C TYR A 105 0.05 -1.80 2.12
N VAL A 106 0.75 -2.68 1.38
CA VAL A 106 0.09 -3.78 0.65
C VAL A 106 -0.63 -4.70 1.63
N ALA A 107 0.06 -5.18 2.66
CA ALA A 107 -0.52 -6.07 3.67
C ALA A 107 -1.72 -5.42 4.39
N THR A 108 -1.59 -4.14 4.74
CA THR A 108 -2.64 -3.37 5.40
C THR A 108 -3.87 -3.19 4.50
N ALA A 109 -3.67 -2.86 3.22
CA ALA A 109 -4.79 -2.71 2.27
C ALA A 109 -5.53 -4.03 2.02
N LEU A 110 -4.80 -5.15 1.91
CA LEU A 110 -5.40 -6.49 1.82
C LEU A 110 -6.21 -6.84 3.09
N HIS A 111 -5.69 -6.49 4.26
CA HIS A 111 -6.36 -6.69 5.53
C HIS A 111 -7.62 -5.83 5.68
N GLN A 112 -7.59 -4.58 5.21
CA GLN A 112 -8.76 -3.72 5.08
C GLN A 112 -9.79 -4.33 4.12
N LEU A 113 -9.35 -4.85 2.97
CA LEU A 113 -10.24 -5.46 1.99
C LEU A 113 -10.94 -6.71 2.56
N TYR A 114 -10.23 -7.53 3.32
CA TYR A 114 -10.83 -8.62 4.09
C TYR A 114 -11.83 -8.10 5.14
N THR A 115 -11.50 -7.00 5.81
CA THR A 115 -12.39 -6.34 6.79
C THR A 115 -13.70 -5.89 6.16
N GLU A 116 -13.62 -5.26 4.99
CA GLU A 116 -14.75 -4.70 4.26
C GLU A 116 -15.65 -5.77 3.62
N GLY A 117 -15.05 -6.81 3.01
CA GLY A 117 -15.79 -7.77 2.17
C GLY A 117 -15.68 -9.24 2.55
N ARG A 118 -14.88 -9.60 3.56
CA ARG A 118 -14.56 -11.00 3.90
C ARG A 118 -13.94 -11.79 2.74
N SER A 119 -13.25 -11.12 1.82
CA SER A 119 -12.55 -11.81 0.72
C SER A 119 -11.45 -12.70 1.27
N GLU A 120 -11.61 -14.01 1.10
CA GLU A 120 -10.66 -15.00 1.60
C GLU A 120 -9.29 -14.89 0.90
N ASN A 121 -9.28 -14.56 -0.39
CA ASN A 121 -8.05 -14.24 -1.11
C ASN A 121 -7.32 -13.05 -0.47
N ALA A 122 -8.06 -11.99 -0.10
CA ALA A 122 -7.46 -10.84 0.57
C ALA A 122 -6.91 -11.22 1.96
N ARG A 123 -7.62 -12.07 2.72
CA ARG A 123 -7.15 -12.58 4.01
C ARG A 123 -5.83 -13.33 3.89
N LEU A 124 -5.79 -14.30 2.98
CA LEU A 124 -4.62 -15.15 2.77
C LEU A 124 -3.42 -14.35 2.25
N GLN A 125 -3.65 -13.43 1.29
CA GLN A 125 -2.57 -12.56 0.82
C GLN A 125 -2.11 -11.56 1.88
N ALA A 126 -2.99 -11.04 2.74
CA ALA A 126 -2.55 -10.19 3.85
C ALA A 126 -1.57 -10.92 4.77
N ILE A 127 -1.84 -12.20 5.10
CA ILE A 127 -0.93 -13.04 5.90
C ILE A 127 0.40 -13.22 5.17
N LYS A 128 0.39 -13.57 3.87
CA LYS A 128 1.63 -13.70 3.08
C LYS A 128 2.41 -12.38 3.01
N ALA A 129 1.73 -11.26 2.83
CA ALA A 129 2.34 -9.94 2.72
C ALA A 129 2.96 -9.47 4.05
N TYR A 130 2.29 -9.70 5.19
CA TYR A 130 2.89 -9.46 6.51
C TYR A 130 4.09 -10.36 6.76
N ARG A 131 4.03 -11.63 6.35
CA ARG A 131 5.21 -12.51 6.42
C ARG A 131 6.36 -11.99 5.56
N SER A 132 6.09 -11.60 4.31
CA SER A 132 7.13 -11.09 3.40
C SER A 132 7.76 -9.79 3.91
N LEU A 133 7.00 -8.93 4.59
CA LEU A 133 7.54 -7.78 5.30
C LEU A 133 8.56 -8.20 6.37
N LEU A 134 8.25 -9.22 7.17
CA LEU A 134 9.15 -9.69 8.21
C LEU A 134 10.37 -10.41 7.61
N ASP A 135 10.17 -11.21 6.57
CA ASP A 135 11.23 -12.00 5.92
C ASP A 135 12.23 -11.13 5.14
N ASN A 136 11.75 -10.08 4.45
CA ASN A 136 12.57 -9.29 3.52
C ASN A 136 12.89 -7.88 4.00
N PHE A 137 12.14 -7.37 4.98
CA PHE A 137 12.15 -5.95 5.35
C PHE A 137 12.09 -5.74 6.88
N LEU A 138 12.58 -6.69 7.67
CA LEU A 138 12.47 -6.74 9.13
C LEU A 138 12.83 -5.42 9.84
N THR A 139 13.88 -4.75 9.40
CA THR A 139 14.42 -3.52 10.02
C THR A 139 13.84 -2.24 9.42
N SER A 140 12.84 -2.36 8.53
CA SER A 140 12.25 -1.20 7.87
C SER A 140 11.45 -0.36 8.86
N LEU A 141 11.48 0.94 8.61
CA LEU A 141 10.82 1.96 9.40
C LEU A 141 9.77 2.66 8.54
N THR A 142 8.74 3.18 9.18
CA THR A 142 7.89 4.25 8.63
C THR A 142 7.93 5.45 9.56
N TYR A 143 7.42 6.59 9.11
CA TYR A 143 7.55 7.86 9.79
C TYR A 143 6.19 8.49 10.04
N TRP A 144 5.96 8.92 11.27
CA TRP A 144 4.70 9.54 11.69
C TRP A 144 4.96 10.90 12.31
N LYS A 145 4.02 11.82 12.16
CA LYS A 145 4.02 13.10 12.85
C LYS A 145 3.37 12.96 14.21
N ALA A 146 4.06 13.41 15.25
CA ALA A 146 3.51 13.51 16.58
C ALA A 146 2.69 14.81 16.72
N ASP A 147 1.53 14.86 16.06
CA ASP A 147 0.67 16.06 16.03
C ASP A 147 0.16 16.48 17.42
N TRP A 148 0.26 15.60 18.42
CA TRP A 148 -0.04 15.89 19.83
C TRP A 148 1.09 16.63 20.57
N LEU A 149 2.25 16.85 19.94
CA LEU A 149 3.36 17.61 20.49
C LEU A 149 3.51 18.97 19.77
N PRO A 150 4.03 20.00 20.48
CA PRO A 150 4.44 21.24 19.82
C PRO A 150 5.41 20.97 18.66
N ALA A 151 5.25 21.70 17.56
CA ALA A 151 6.03 21.56 16.32
C ALA A 151 5.84 20.25 15.53
N ALA A 152 4.97 19.34 15.98
CA ALA A 152 4.62 18.09 15.28
C ALA A 152 5.84 17.31 14.75
N PRO A 153 6.83 16.98 15.61
CA PRO A 153 8.04 16.32 15.18
C PRO A 153 7.72 14.95 14.56
N THR A 154 8.56 14.55 13.60
CA THR A 154 8.45 13.22 12.99
C THR A 154 9.25 12.20 13.79
N TYR A 155 8.68 11.03 14.02
CA TYR A 155 9.35 9.92 14.71
C TYR A 155 9.28 8.65 13.86
N ALA A 156 10.31 7.81 13.98
CA ALA A 156 10.40 6.55 13.28
C ALA A 156 9.68 5.45 14.06
N VAL A 157 9.02 4.56 13.34
CA VAL A 157 8.30 3.43 13.92
C VAL A 157 8.72 2.15 13.21
N PRO A 158 9.15 1.09 13.93
CA PRO A 158 9.50 -0.18 13.32
C PRO A 158 8.26 -0.85 12.73
N LEU A 159 8.30 -1.17 11.44
CA LEU A 159 7.18 -1.82 10.74
C LEU A 159 6.93 -3.24 11.25
N LYS A 160 7.95 -3.93 11.78
CA LYS A 160 7.80 -5.26 12.40
C LYS A 160 6.82 -5.24 13.58
N ASP A 161 6.80 -4.16 14.36
CA ASP A 161 5.94 -4.06 15.55
C ASP A 161 4.49 -3.83 15.13
N TRP A 162 4.29 -3.04 14.07
CA TRP A 162 2.96 -2.87 13.47
C TRP A 162 2.47 -4.15 12.81
N ALA A 163 3.32 -4.88 12.10
CA ALA A 163 2.96 -6.19 11.54
C ALA A 163 2.56 -7.17 12.65
N GLY A 164 3.34 -7.22 13.73
CA GLY A 164 3.03 -8.03 14.93
C GLY A 164 1.68 -7.66 15.54
N MET A 165 1.41 -6.37 15.75
CA MET A 165 0.13 -5.85 16.23
C MET A 165 -1.04 -6.27 15.30
N ARG A 166 -0.87 -6.15 13.98
CA ARG A 166 -1.92 -6.48 13.00
C ARG A 166 -2.22 -7.98 12.95
N MET A 167 -1.21 -8.79 13.21
CA MET A 167 -1.34 -10.25 13.27
C MET A 167 -1.92 -10.71 14.61
N TYR A 168 -1.56 -10.05 15.72
CA TYR A 168 -2.02 -10.37 17.07
C TYR A 168 -3.45 -9.87 17.35
N ASP A 169 -3.68 -8.56 17.23
CA ASP A 169 -4.94 -7.93 17.59
C ASP A 169 -5.19 -6.65 16.80
N PRO A 170 -5.74 -6.75 15.59
CA PRO A 170 -5.87 -5.60 14.70
C PRO A 170 -7.11 -4.73 14.97
N ARG A 171 -7.90 -5.06 16.01
CA ARG A 171 -9.22 -4.44 16.26
C ARG A 171 -9.14 -3.01 16.75
N GLU A 172 -8.05 -2.63 17.41
CA GLU A 172 -7.80 -1.22 17.79
C GLU A 172 -7.69 -0.31 16.56
N ASN A 173 -7.46 -0.88 15.38
CA ASN A 173 -7.42 -0.16 14.11
C ASN A 173 -8.66 -0.41 13.24
N GLY A 174 -9.75 -0.92 13.82
CA GLY A 174 -11.00 -1.18 13.09
C GLY A 174 -10.91 -2.34 12.10
N LEU A 175 -9.90 -3.20 12.21
CA LEU A 175 -9.72 -4.36 11.33
C LEU A 175 -10.18 -5.65 12.01
N LEU A 176 -10.59 -6.61 11.21
CA LEU A 176 -10.93 -7.95 11.70
C LEU A 176 -9.70 -8.79 11.96
N SER A 177 -9.81 -9.79 12.84
CA SER A 177 -8.77 -10.83 12.95
C SER A 177 -8.55 -11.52 11.61
N LEU A 178 -7.29 -11.68 11.18
CA LEU A 178 -6.92 -12.54 10.05
C LEU A 178 -7.08 -14.03 10.37
N PHE A 179 -7.29 -14.38 11.64
CA PHE A 179 -7.45 -15.76 12.14
C PHE A 179 -8.88 -15.91 12.65
N PRO A 180 -9.86 -16.13 11.74
CA PRO A 180 -11.26 -16.20 12.12
C PRO A 180 -11.51 -17.43 12.99
N ASN A 181 -12.29 -17.23 14.05
CA ASN A 181 -12.58 -18.27 15.03
C ASN A 181 -13.60 -19.26 14.48
N THR A 182 -13.43 -20.53 14.82
CA THR A 182 -14.45 -21.57 14.65
C THR A 182 -15.41 -21.66 15.84
N ILE A 183 -15.18 -20.88 16.89
CA ILE A 183 -15.88 -20.92 18.18
C ILE A 183 -16.89 -19.77 18.26
N SER A 184 -18.13 -20.08 18.68
CA SER A 184 -19.24 -19.12 18.77
C SER A 184 -19.23 -18.23 20.02
N ASP A 185 -18.51 -18.60 21.08
CA ASP A 185 -18.33 -17.76 22.27
C ASP A 185 -17.38 -16.59 21.97
N ALA A 186 -17.90 -15.37 22.04
CA ALA A 186 -17.15 -14.16 21.69
C ALA A 186 -15.85 -13.97 22.49
N THR A 187 -15.82 -14.30 23.79
CA THR A 187 -14.61 -14.06 24.62
C THR A 187 -13.54 -15.10 24.33
N VAL A 188 -13.93 -16.37 24.21
CA VAL A 188 -13.03 -17.46 23.81
C VAL A 188 -12.49 -17.21 22.40
N SER A 189 -13.35 -16.71 21.51
CA SER A 189 -13.00 -16.39 20.13
C SER A 189 -11.88 -15.34 20.07
N VAL A 190 -11.93 -14.29 20.89
CA VAL A 190 -10.93 -13.22 20.87
C VAL A 190 -9.55 -13.73 21.28
N ASN A 191 -9.48 -14.52 22.35
CA ASN A 191 -8.21 -15.04 22.82
C ASN A 191 -7.63 -16.09 21.87
N GLN A 192 -8.48 -16.87 21.19
CA GLN A 192 -8.04 -17.82 20.18
C GLN A 192 -7.41 -17.11 18.98
N SER A 193 -8.08 -16.10 18.41
CA SER A 193 -7.52 -15.29 17.31
C SER A 193 -6.14 -14.71 17.63
N ARG A 194 -5.99 -14.17 18.85
CA ARG A 194 -4.73 -13.62 19.36
C ARG A 194 -3.64 -14.69 19.47
N PHE A 195 -3.99 -15.85 20.03
CA PHE A 195 -3.09 -16.99 20.13
C PHE A 195 -2.66 -17.50 18.76
N ASP A 196 -3.59 -17.62 17.82
CA ASP A 196 -3.29 -18.05 16.45
C ASP A 196 -2.34 -17.07 15.76
N GLY A 197 -2.55 -15.76 15.91
CA GLY A 197 -1.63 -14.74 15.41
C GLY A 197 -0.20 -14.89 15.95
N LEU A 198 -0.04 -15.06 17.27
CA LEU A 198 1.28 -15.30 17.87
C LEU A 198 1.88 -16.63 17.42
N ASN A 199 1.07 -17.68 17.28
CA ASN A 199 1.53 -18.98 16.83
C ASN A 199 2.05 -18.92 15.39
N TYR A 200 1.36 -18.22 14.49
CA TYR A 200 1.84 -18.01 13.12
C TYR A 200 3.19 -17.26 13.11
N LEU A 201 3.30 -16.14 13.85
CA LEU A 201 4.57 -15.41 13.98
C LEU A 201 5.70 -16.32 14.51
N ALA A 202 5.42 -17.10 15.54
CA ALA A 202 6.39 -18.03 16.13
C ALA A 202 6.83 -19.12 15.13
N THR A 203 5.91 -19.68 14.34
CA THR A 203 6.25 -20.67 13.29
C THR A 203 7.13 -20.10 12.18
N TRP A 204 7.10 -18.77 11.98
CA TRP A 204 7.97 -18.07 11.04
C TRP A 204 9.30 -17.62 11.68
N GLY A 205 9.48 -17.82 12.98
CA GLY A 205 10.67 -17.41 13.72
C GLY A 205 10.62 -15.99 14.27
N TYR A 206 9.45 -15.36 14.31
CA TYR A 206 9.26 -14.01 14.87
C TYR A 206 8.56 -14.05 16.22
N ALA A 207 8.92 -13.11 17.08
CA ALA A 207 8.22 -12.85 18.34
C ALA A 207 7.62 -11.44 18.29
N TYR A 208 6.39 -11.31 18.80
CA TYR A 208 5.73 -10.04 19.06
C TYR A 208 5.31 -10.03 20.52
N ASP A 209 5.76 -9.00 21.25
CA ASP A 209 5.33 -8.77 22.62
C ASP A 209 4.15 -7.79 22.59
N PRO A 210 2.92 -8.25 22.92
CA PRO A 210 1.76 -7.37 22.96
C PRO A 210 1.75 -6.48 24.20
N THR A 211 2.62 -6.74 25.19
CA THR A 211 2.88 -5.76 26.24
C THR A 211 3.80 -4.71 25.63
N PRO A 212 3.37 -3.44 25.52
CA PRO A 212 4.36 -2.39 25.43
C PRO A 212 5.21 -2.58 26.67
N ASP A 213 6.53 -2.71 26.52
CA ASP A 213 7.44 -2.59 27.65
C ASP A 213 6.86 -1.51 28.54
N ALA A 214 6.38 -1.91 29.73
CA ALA A 214 6.04 -0.95 30.76
C ALA A 214 7.25 -0.07 30.78
N ILE A 215 7.09 1.21 30.43
CA ILE A 215 8.13 2.22 30.56
C ILE A 215 8.74 1.92 31.91
N THR A 216 9.94 1.36 31.89
CA THR A 216 10.57 0.74 33.04
C THR A 216 10.91 1.92 33.89
N ASN A 217 9.99 2.32 34.77
CA ASN A 217 10.09 3.39 35.76
C ASN A 217 11.36 4.26 35.61
N LEU A 218 11.47 5.03 34.53
CA LEU A 218 12.54 6.04 34.38
C LEU A 218 12.20 7.30 35.21
N GLY A 219 11.31 7.16 36.19
CA GLY A 219 10.89 8.18 37.14
C GLY A 219 11.32 7.94 38.59
N THR A 220 12.14 6.92 38.88
CA THR A 220 12.70 6.71 40.23
C THR A 220 14.18 6.31 40.19
N LEU A 221 15.00 7.15 39.56
CA LEU A 221 16.42 7.27 39.87
C LEU A 221 16.86 8.75 39.84
N LYS A 222 16.41 9.50 40.85
CA LYS A 222 17.17 10.40 41.74
C LYS A 222 16.21 11.30 42.51
#